data_AF-A0A2G2E0S4-F1
#
_entry.id   AF-A0A2G2E0S4-F1
#
_cell.length_a   1.000
_cell.length_b   1.000
_cell.length_c   1.000
_cell.angle_alpha   90.00
_cell.angle_beta   90.00
_cell.angle_gamma   90.00
#
_symmetry.space_group_name_H-M   'P 1'
#
loop_
_entity.id
_entity.type
_entity.pdbx_description
1 polymer ?
#
loop_
_entity_poly.entity_id
_entity_poly.type
_entity_poly.pdbx_seq_one_letter_code
_entity_poly.pdbx_strand_id
1 'polypeptide(L)'
;MNKETTVSYSDGRFQPITEKCDGCGRVVEEEGVQYCKSYLYPEVKWKQGLCNFATHAKREISVVTVRINPLKAAKRASKRK
;
A
#
# COMPACT_ATOMS: atom_id res chain seq x y z
N MET A 1 -4.09 -16.63 -17.11
CA MET A 1 -2.88 -17.05 -16.37
C MET A 1 -3.22 -17.03 -14.88
N ASN A 2 -3.96 -18.03 -14.42
CA ASN A 2 -4.39 -18.13 -13.03
C ASN A 2 -3.28 -18.86 -12.28
N LYS A 3 -2.46 -18.12 -11.52
CA LYS A 3 -1.50 -18.74 -10.61
C LYS A 3 -2.32 -19.22 -9.41
N GLU A 4 -2.73 -20.47 -9.43
CA GLU A 4 -3.15 -21.19 -8.23
C GLU A 4 -1.92 -21.34 -7.34
N THR A 5 -1.68 -20.31 -6.52
CA THR A 5 -0.70 -20.37 -5.44
C THR A 5 -1.30 -21.24 -4.35
N THR A 6 -0.83 -22.49 -4.26
CA THR A 6 -1.01 -23.39 -3.11
C THR A 6 -0.27 -22.80 -1.91
N VAL A 7 -0.83 -21.76 -1.31
CA VAL A 7 -0.28 -21.12 -0.12
C VAL A 7 -1.23 -21.47 1.02
N SER A 8 -0.80 -22.39 1.86
CA SER A 8 -1.47 -22.68 3.13
C SER A 8 -1.16 -21.53 4.09
N TYR A 9 -2.19 -20.79 4.53
CA TYR A 9 -2.00 -19.69 5.47
C TYR A 9 -1.91 -20.20 6.92
N SER A 10 -2.44 -21.41 7.18
CA SER A 10 -2.41 -22.10 8.47
C SER A 10 -1.05 -22.73 8.86
N ASP A 11 -0.05 -22.78 7.97
CA ASP A 11 1.30 -23.35 8.24
C ASP A 11 2.13 -22.57 9.29
N GLY A 12 1.53 -21.61 10.01
CA GLY A 12 2.19 -20.77 11.02
C GLY A 12 3.14 -19.72 10.44
N ARG A 13 3.30 -19.68 9.11
CA ARG A 13 4.15 -18.72 8.41
C ARG A 13 3.48 -17.36 8.27
N PHE A 14 2.16 -17.35 8.08
CA PHE A 14 1.37 -16.13 8.01
C PHE A 14 0.88 -15.75 9.40
N GLN A 15 1.13 -14.50 9.77
CA GLN A 15 0.55 -13.90 10.96
C GLN A 15 -0.84 -13.35 10.63
N PRO A 16 -1.76 -13.36 11.61
CA PRO A 16 -3.07 -12.78 11.44
C PRO A 16 -2.99 -11.30 11.05
N ILE A 17 -4.03 -10.82 10.37
CA ILE A 17 -4.14 -9.41 10.03
C ILE A 17 -4.29 -8.56 11.31
N THR A 18 -3.90 -7.30 11.20
CA THR A 18 -4.13 -6.29 12.24
C THR A 18 -5.40 -5.50 11.94
N GLU A 19 -5.97 -4.81 12.93
CA GLU A 19 -7.16 -3.93 12.78
C GLU A 19 -7.01 -2.92 11.62
N LYS A 20 -5.78 -2.50 11.34
CA LYS A 20 -5.48 -1.59 10.23
C LYS A 20 -5.73 -2.21 8.85
N CYS A 21 -5.83 -3.53 8.74
CA CYS A 21 -6.14 -4.25 7.51
C CYS A 21 -7.65 -4.42 7.28
N ASP A 22 -8.50 -4.05 8.23
CA ASP A 22 -9.94 -4.23 8.13
C ASP A 22 -10.50 -3.48 6.90
N GLY A 23 -11.24 -4.20 6.06
CA GLY A 23 -11.75 -3.68 4.78
C GLY A 23 -10.78 -3.74 3.61
N CYS A 24 -9.60 -4.37 3.76
CA CYS A 24 -8.69 -4.60 2.64
C CYS A 24 -9.16 -5.79 1.78
N GLY A 25 -9.28 -5.63 0.46
CA GLY A 25 -9.74 -6.69 -0.46
C GLY A 25 -8.76 -7.86 -0.65
N ARG A 26 -7.65 -7.85 0.10
CA ARG A 26 -6.57 -8.87 0.06
C ARG A 26 -6.52 -9.73 1.32
N VAL A 27 -7.56 -9.69 2.15
CA VAL A 27 -7.71 -10.57 3.31
C VAL A 27 -8.26 -11.93 2.85
N VAL A 28 -7.79 -13.02 3.46
CA VAL A 28 -8.34 -14.38 3.36
C VAL A 28 -8.70 -14.83 4.75
N GLU A 29 -9.83 -15.49 4.90
CA GLU A 29 -10.18 -16.19 6.12
C GLU A 29 -9.91 -17.68 5.93
N GLU A 30 -9.10 -18.26 6.81
CA GLU A 30 -8.82 -19.70 6.86
C GLU A 30 -8.87 -20.14 8.33
N GLU A 31 -9.64 -21.20 8.63
CA GLU A 31 -9.84 -21.73 9.99
C GLU A 31 -10.34 -20.69 11.03
N GLY A 32 -11.11 -19.68 10.58
CA GLY A 32 -11.63 -18.60 11.43
C GLY A 32 -10.61 -17.51 11.78
N VAL A 33 -9.42 -17.56 11.18
CA VAL A 33 -8.38 -16.54 11.32
C VAL A 33 -8.21 -15.83 9.98
N GLN A 34 -8.09 -14.50 10.04
CA GLN A 34 -7.91 -13.67 8.86
C GLN A 34 -6.43 -13.40 8.60
N TYR A 35 -5.99 -13.64 7.37
CA TYR A 35 -4.61 -13.52 6.90
C TYR A 35 -4.50 -12.59 5.69
N CYS A 36 -3.30 -12.04 5.47
CA CYS A 36 -3.02 -11.22 4.28
C CYS A 36 -2.49 -12.10 3.14
N LYS A 37 -3.11 -12.02 1.94
CA LYS A 37 -2.62 -12.72 0.73
C LYS A 37 -1.21 -12.35 0.30
N SER A 38 -0.75 -11.15 0.67
CA SER A 38 0.49 -10.56 0.14
C SER A 38 1.63 -10.54 1.15
N TYR A 39 1.35 -10.60 2.46
CA TYR A 39 2.36 -10.41 3.49
C TYR A 39 2.22 -11.43 4.61
N LEU A 40 3.36 -12.00 5.00
CA LEU A 40 3.49 -12.90 6.15
C LEU A 40 3.35 -12.16 7.49
N TYR A 41 3.78 -10.89 7.55
CA TYR A 41 3.74 -10.05 8.76
C TYR A 41 3.03 -8.73 8.47
N PRO A 42 1.69 -8.68 8.56
CA PRO A 42 0.92 -7.47 8.27
C PRO A 42 1.29 -6.29 9.19
N GLU A 43 1.54 -6.57 10.48
CA GLU A 43 1.87 -5.56 11.49
C GLU A 43 3.12 -4.72 11.14
N VAL A 44 4.18 -5.37 10.65
CA VAL A 44 5.45 -4.71 10.29
C VAL A 44 5.25 -3.72 9.15
N LYS A 45 4.36 -4.01 8.21
CA LYS A 45 4.06 -3.09 7.10
C LYS A 45 3.37 -1.83 7.58
N TRP A 46 2.45 -1.95 8.53
CA TRP A 46 1.79 -0.79 9.12
C TRP A 46 2.67 0.01 10.08
N LYS A 47 3.71 -0.61 10.67
CA LYS A 47 4.73 0.09 11.45
C LYS A 47 5.62 1.00 10.59
N GLN A 48 5.92 0.60 9.36
CA GLN A 48 6.75 1.38 8.43
C GLN A 48 5.97 2.47 7.68
N GLY A 49 4.64 2.50 7.80
CA GLY A 49 3.77 3.48 7.15
C GLY A 49 2.51 2.84 6.57
N LEU A 50 1.84 3.55 5.66
CA LEU A 50 0.64 3.01 5.02
C LEU A 50 1.00 1.81 4.13
N CYS A 51 0.26 0.71 4.23
CA CYS A 51 0.46 -0.44 3.36
C CYS A 51 0.23 -0.05 1.88
N ASN A 52 1.18 -0.40 1.00
CA ASN A 52 1.09 -0.08 -0.44
C ASN A 52 -0.07 -0.77 -1.15
N PHE A 53 -0.60 -1.85 -0.56
CA PHE A 53 -1.71 -2.64 -1.10
C PHE A 53 -3.03 -2.41 -0.36
N ALA A 54 -3.07 -1.49 0.61
CA ALA A 54 -4.30 -1.11 1.28
C ALA A 54 -5.27 -0.55 0.24
N THR A 55 -6.38 -1.25 -0.01
CA THR A 55 -7.44 -0.78 -0.91
C THR A 55 -8.36 0.23 -0.24
N HIS A 56 -8.43 0.17 1.10
CA HIS A 56 -9.27 1.02 1.94
C HIS A 56 -8.58 2.31 2.37
N ALA A 57 -7.24 2.31 2.47
CA ALA A 57 -6.50 3.48 2.92
C ALA A 57 -5.76 4.13 1.76
N LYS A 58 -6.09 5.40 1.47
CA LYS A 58 -5.41 6.21 0.46
C LYS A 58 -4.40 7.12 1.14
N ARG A 59 -3.16 7.15 0.64
CA ARG A 59 -2.19 8.17 1.06
C ARG A 59 -2.71 9.52 0.58
N GLU A 60 -2.91 10.46 1.50
CA GLU A 60 -3.13 11.85 1.18
C GLU A 60 -1.83 12.42 0.61
N ILE A 61 -1.74 12.44 -0.72
CA ILE A 61 -0.71 13.21 -1.40
C ILE A 61 -1.21 14.64 -1.33
N SER A 62 -0.66 15.43 -0.40
CA SER A 62 -0.76 16.87 -0.49
C SER A 62 -0.01 17.29 -1.75
N VAL A 63 -0.74 17.32 -2.88
CA VAL A 63 -0.26 17.98 -4.09
C VAL A 63 -0.21 19.44 -3.73
N VAL A 64 0.92 19.87 -3.16
CA VAL A 64 1.25 21.27 -3.06
C VAL A 64 1.33 21.72 -4.51
N THR A 65 0.23 22.26 -5.02
CA THR A 65 0.20 22.94 -6.30
C THR A 65 1.09 24.15 -6.11
N VAL A 66 2.39 23.97 -6.34
CA VAL A 66 3.34 25.07 -6.33
C VAL A 66 2.91 25.94 -7.51
N ARG A 67 2.18 27.02 -7.22
CA ARG A 67 1.83 28.05 -8.19
C ARG A 67 3.13 28.73 -8.59
N ILE A 68 3.79 28.18 -9.61
CA ILE A 68 5.01 28.75 -10.17
C ILE A 68 4.57 29.93 -11.03
N ASN A 69 5.09 31.13 -10.71
CA ASN A 69 4.85 32.33 -11.50
C ASN A 69 5.34 32.10 -12.96
N PRO A 70 4.55 32.46 -13.98
CA PRO A 70 4.92 32.27 -15.39
C PRO A 70 6.27 32.91 -15.76
N LEU A 71 6.65 34.05 -15.16
CA LEU A 71 7.97 34.66 -15.37
C LEU A 71 9.12 33.78 -14.85
N LYS A 72 8.89 33.09 -13.71
CA LYS A 72 9.87 32.16 -13.12
C LYS A 72 9.99 30.88 -13.95
N ALA A 73 8.90 30.43 -14.58
CA ALA A 73 8.92 29.30 -15.51
C ALA A 73 9.69 29.64 -16.80
N ALA A 74 9.39 30.80 -17.40
CA ALA A 74 10.08 31.27 -18.61
C ALA A 74 11.61 31.42 -18.39
N LYS A 75 12.02 32.01 -17.25
CA LYS A 75 13.45 32.14 -16.89
C LYS A 75 14.16 30.79 -16.66
N ARG A 76 13.43 29.75 -16.24
CA ARG A 76 13.99 28.40 -16.09
C ARG A 76 14.12 27.68 -17.43
N ALA A 77 13.17 27.90 -18.34
CA ALA A 77 13.21 27.34 -19.68
C ALA A 77 14.35 27.94 -20.51
N SER A 78 14.55 29.26 -20.42
CA SER A 78 15.63 29.95 -21.17
C SER A 78 17.03 29.59 -20.68
N LYS A 79 17.21 29.26 -19.39
CA LYS A 79 18.52 28.85 -18.82
C LYS A 79 18.93 27.42 -19.19
N ARG A 80 17.99 26.58 -19.66
CA ARG A 80 18.26 25.20 -20.10
C ARG A 80 18.59 25.09 -21.60
N LYS A 81 18.45 26.20 -22.33
CA LYS A 81 18.92 26.35 -23.71
C LYS A 81 20.32 26.95 -23.70
#